data_AF-A0A3B0UUG5-F1
#
_entry.id   AF-A0A3B0UUG5-F1
#
_cell.length_a   1.000
_cell.length_b   1.000
_cell.length_c   1.000
_cell.angle_alpha   90.00
_cell.angle_beta   90.00
_cell.angle_gamma   90.00
#
_symmetry.space_group_name_H-M   'P 1'
#
loop_
_entity.id
_entity.type
_entity.pdbx_description
1 polymer ?
#
loop_
_entity_poly.entity_id
_entity_poly.type
_entity_poly.pdbx_seq_one_letter_code
_entity_poly.pdbx_strand_id
1 'polypeptide(L)' 'GATPYGNIALENYNDVVAVAKNGKLLGSIRFDAGFVPMPQGSAKLSNCDIAKIGKWVKDGTPNN' A
#
# COMPACT_ATOMS: atom_id res chain seq x y z
N GLY A 1 13.37 -0.05 -14.34
CA GLY A 1 12.55 0.07 -13.11
C GLY A 1 11.80 -1.23 -12.96
N ALA A 2 11.77 -1.82 -11.75
CA ALA A 2 11.02 -3.04 -11.51
C ALA A 2 9.53 -2.75 -11.72
N THR A 3 8.94 -3.40 -12.73
CA THR A 3 7.51 -3.30 -13.03
C THR A 3 6.71 -3.68 -11.79
N PRO A 4 5.80 -2.83 -11.29
CA PRO A 4 4.93 -3.22 -10.19
C PRO A 4 4.07 -4.40 -10.64
N TYR A 5 4.33 -5.58 -10.07
CA TYR A 5 3.58 -6.79 -10.38
C TYR A 5 2.18 -6.65 -9.79
N GLY A 6 1.18 -6.56 -10.67
CA GLY A 6 -0.23 -6.40 -10.29
C GLY A 6 -1.00 -5.35 -11.09
N ASN A 7 -0.41 -4.70 -12.11
CA ASN A 7 -1.03 -3.56 -12.83
C ASN A 7 -1.42 -2.40 -11.89
N ILE A 8 -0.85 -2.36 -10.69
CA ILE A 8 -1.05 -1.27 -9.73
C ILE A 8 0.23 -0.46 -9.76
N ALA A 9 0.23 0.64 -10.50
CA ALA A 9 1.28 1.64 -10.39
C ALA A 9 1.31 2.13 -8.93
N LEU A 10 2.45 2.02 -8.27
CA LEU A 10 2.74 2.65 -6.97
C LEU A 10 3.88 3.66 -7.14
N GLU A 11 4.12 4.09 -8.38
CA GLU A 11 5.28 4.88 -8.77
C GLU A 11 5.13 6.35 -8.41
N ASN A 12 3.89 6.85 -8.37
CA ASN A 12 3.57 8.22 -8.00
C ASN A 12 2.66 8.27 -6.78
N TYR A 13 2.79 9.36 -6.03
CA TYR A 13 1.91 9.67 -4.89
C TYR A 13 0.42 9.52 -5.24
N ASN A 14 -0.01 10.02 -6.39
CA ASN A 14 -1.40 9.93 -6.84
C ASN A 14 -1.88 8.49 -7.01
N ASP A 15 -1.02 7.60 -7.50
CA ASP A 15 -1.36 6.20 -7.70
C ASP A 15 -1.47 5.49 -6.34
N VAL A 16 -0.53 5.78 -5.42
CA VAL A 16 -0.56 5.32 -4.03
C VAL A 16 -1.84 5.78 -3.31
N VAL A 17 -2.23 7.04 -3.50
CA VAL A 17 -3.47 7.60 -2.94
C VAL A 17 -4.70 6.88 -3.50
N ALA A 18 -4.75 6.63 -4.81
CA ALA A 18 -5.87 5.94 -5.43
C ALA A 18 -6.06 4.53 -4.85
N VAL A 19 -4.97 3.78 -4.65
CA VAL A 19 -5.04 2.42 -4.11
C VAL A 19 -5.22 2.38 -2.58
N ALA A 20 -4.73 3.40 -1.88
CA ALA A 20 -4.97 3.62 -0.47
C ALA A 20 -6.46 3.88 -0.21
N LYS A 21 -7.06 4.79 -0.98
CA LYS A 21 -8.51 5.09 -0.92
C LYS A 21 -9.36 3.88 -1.28
N ASN A 22 -8.93 3.08 -2.25
CA ASN A 22 -9.60 1.83 -2.62
C ASN A 22 -9.35 0.67 -1.63
N GLY A 23 -8.58 0.88 -0.55
CA GLY A 23 -8.27 -0.14 0.46
C GLY A 23 -7.29 -1.23 0.01
N LYS A 24 -6.92 -1.26 -1.27
CA LYS A 24 -6.03 -2.26 -1.86
C LYS A 24 -4.62 -2.18 -1.27
N LEU A 25 -4.12 -0.96 -1.01
CA LEU A 25 -2.80 -0.77 -0.40
C LEU A 25 -2.72 -1.46 0.97
N LEU A 26 -3.74 -1.25 1.80
CA LEU A 26 -3.78 -1.78 3.15
C LEU A 26 -3.87 -3.32 3.15
N GLY A 27 -4.66 -3.89 2.25
CA GLY A 27 -4.77 -5.35 2.08
C GLY A 27 -3.45 -5.97 1.62
N SER A 28 -2.77 -5.34 0.66
CA SER A 28 -1.47 -5.80 0.15
C SER A 28 -0.36 -5.74 1.19
N ILE A 29 -0.26 -4.68 1.99
CA ILE A 29 0.76 -4.60 3.07
C ILE A 29 0.38 -5.45 4.29
N ARG A 30 -0.90 -5.78 4.48
CA ARG A 30 -1.38 -6.67 5.56
C ARG A 30 -1.25 -8.15 5.21
N PHE A 31 -1.08 -8.48 3.92
CA PHE A 31 -1.14 -9.81 3.33
C PHE A 31 -2.54 -10.43 3.50
N ASP A 32 -3.58 -9.61 3.30
CA ASP A 32 -4.96 -10.08 3.35
C ASP A 32 -5.26 -11.06 2.19
N ALA A 33 -6.13 -12.04 2.45
CA ALA A 33 -6.52 -13.02 1.46
C ALA A 33 -7.20 -12.34 0.24
N GLY A 34 -6.73 -12.66 -0.96
CA GLY A 34 -7.19 -12.03 -2.20
C GLY A 34 -6.40 -10.80 -2.65
N PHE A 35 -5.40 -10.36 -1.87
CA PHE A 35 -4.48 -9.29 -2.23
C PHE A 35 -3.08 -9.84 -2.53
N VAL A 36 -2.35 -9.17 -3.42
CA VAL A 36 -0.95 -9.50 -3.68
C VAL A 36 -0.11 -8.96 -2.51
N PRO A 37 0.59 -9.83 -1.75
CA PRO A 37 1.39 -9.41 -0.62
C PRO A 37 2.55 -8.53 -1.06
N MET A 38 2.70 -7.36 -0.41
CA MET A 38 3.82 -6.44 -0.63
C MET A 38 4.55 -6.11 0.67
N PRO A 39 5.90 -6.16 0.69
CA PRO A 39 6.79 -6.10 -0.48
C PRO A 39 7.10 -7.48 -1.07
N GLN A 40 7.10 -7.57 -2.41
CA GLN A 40 7.36 -8.82 -3.13
C GLN A 40 8.79 -9.32 -2.84
N GLY A 41 8.90 -10.54 -2.29
CA GLY A 41 10.20 -11.13 -1.96
C GLY A 41 10.87 -10.58 -0.70
N SER A 42 10.15 -9.81 0.13
CA SER A 42 10.65 -9.34 1.44
C SER A 42 9.65 -9.58 2.55
N ALA A 43 10.12 -9.45 3.80
CA ALA A 43 9.24 -9.50 4.96
C ALA A 43 8.19 -8.38 4.91
N LYS A 44 7.00 -8.69 5.44
CA LYS A 44 5.92 -7.72 5.66
C LYS A 44 6.44 -6.49 6.40
N LEU A 45 5.91 -5.30 6.06
CA LEU A 45 6.20 -4.09 6.82
C LEU A 45 5.87 -4.31 8.31
N SER A 46 6.66 -3.67 9.17
CA SER A 46 6.39 -3.66 10.60
C SER A 46 4.97 -3.18 10.88
N ASN A 47 4.33 -3.74 11.91
CA ASN A 47 2.98 -3.32 12.32
C ASN A 47 2.89 -1.81 12.57
N CYS A 48 3.97 -1.19 13.06
CA CYS A 48 4.06 0.26 13.23
C CYS A 48 3.92 1.02 11.90
N ASP A 49 4.56 0.55 10.83
CA ASP A 49 4.50 1.23 9.53
C ASP A 49 3.17 0.98 8.83
N ILE A 50 2.61 -0.22 8.96
CA ILE A 50 1.24 -0.50 8.53
C ILE A 50 0.24 0.39 9.28
N ALA A 51 0.43 0.60 10.58
CA ALA A 51 -0.42 1.49 11.37
C ALA A 51 -0.25 2.96 10.98
N LYS A 52 0.97 3.43 10.66
CA LYS A 52 1.20 4.78 10.12
C LYS A 52 0.48 4.96 8.79
N ILE A 53 0.62 4.01 7.87
CA ILE A 53 -0.06 4.04 6.57
C ILE A 53 -1.56 4.02 6.79
N GLY A 54 -2.09 3.16 7.67
CA GLY A 54 -3.52 3.10 7.98
C GLY A 54 -4.07 4.41 8.55
N LYS A 55 -3.31 5.09 9.41
CA LYS A 55 -3.66 6.44 9.89
C LYS A 55 -3.62 7.47 8.76
N TRP A 56 -2.57 7.47 7.96
CA TRP A 56 -2.45 8.36 6.81
C TRP A 56 -3.60 8.19 5.79
N VAL A 57 -4.02 6.95 5.51
CA VAL A 57 -5.21 6.67 4.68
C VAL A 57 -6.47 7.20 5.35
N LYS A 58 -6.64 6.96 6.66
CA LYS A 58 -7.78 7.44 7.45
C LYS A 58 -7.86 8.97 7.51
N ASP A 59 -6.72 9.64 7.54
CA ASP A 59 -6.58 11.10 7.56
C ASP A 59 -6.82 11.73 6.17
N GLY A 60 -7.24 10.93 5.18
CA GLY A 60 -7.58 11.40 3.84
C GLY A 60 -6.38 11.55 2.92
N THR A 61 -5.30 10.82 3.19
CA THR A 61 -4.05 10.83 2.43
C THR A 61 -3.50 12.24 2.22
N PRO A 62 -3.07 12.96 3.28
CA PRO A 62 -2.43 14.26 3.15
C PRO A 62 -1.04 14.14 2.51
N ASN A 63 -0.67 15.09 1.63
CA ASN A 63 0.69 15.20 1.07
C ASN A 63 1.38 16.35 1.80
N ASN A 64 2.19 16.05 2.83
CA ASN A 64 2.78 17.07 3.70
C ASN A 64 4.28 16.81 3.86
#